data_AF-A0AAW9LKC5-F1
#
_entry.id   AF-A0AAW9LKC5-F1
#
_cell.length_a   1.000
_cell.length_b   1.000
_cell.length_c   1.000
_cell.angle_alpha   90.00
_cell.angle_beta   90.00
_cell.angle_gamma   90.00
#
_symmetry.space_group_name_H-M   'P 1'
#
loop_
_entity.id
_entity.type
_entity.pdbx_description
1 polymer ?
#
loop_
_entity_poly.entity_id
_entity_poly.type
_entity_poly.pdbx_seq_one_letter_code
_entity_poly.pdbx_strand_id
1 'polypeptide(L)'
;MEKVTTVCPYCAAGCKLRLVVDDGMVVGAEAAMGKNNQGTLCLKGYYGWDFINDTQILTPRLKTPMIRRQRGGKLEAVSWDEALDYVATRLGAIKEKYGPDAIQTTGSSRGT
;
A
#
# COMPACT_ATOMS: atom_id res chain seq x y z
N MET A 1 -18.82 16.36 -2.91
CA MET A 1 -17.69 16.67 -2.02
C MET A 1 -17.89 16.19 -0.58
N GLU A 2 -17.27 15.06 -0.24
CA GLU A 2 -17.22 14.44 1.08
C GLU A 2 -15.85 14.70 1.75
N LYS A 3 -15.77 14.63 3.08
CA LYS A 3 -14.52 14.70 3.84
C LYS A 3 -14.32 13.44 4.67
N VAL A 4 -13.34 12.62 4.31
CA VAL A 4 -13.04 11.35 4.98
C VAL A 4 -11.86 11.52 5.93
N THR A 5 -12.08 11.27 7.23
CA THR A 5 -11.02 11.41 8.25
C THR A 5 -10.08 10.19 8.23
N THR A 6 -8.77 10.44 8.22
CA THR A 6 -7.74 9.41 8.30
C THR A 6 -6.51 9.89 9.09
N VAL A 7 -5.46 9.06 9.18
CA VAL A 7 -4.16 9.39 9.78
C VAL A 7 -3.12 9.53 8.66
N CYS A 8 -2.27 10.55 8.78
CA CYS A 8 -1.16 10.79 7.87
C CYS A 8 -0.23 9.56 7.76
N PRO A 9 0.04 9.02 6.55
CA PRO A 9 0.76 7.76 6.39
C PRO A 9 2.29 7.92 6.36
N TYR A 10 2.83 9.04 6.85
CA TYR A 10 4.24 9.40 6.67
C TYR A 10 5.10 9.10 7.90
N CYS A 11 5.22 10.04 8.83
CA CYS A 11 6.01 9.87 10.05
C CYS A 11 5.12 9.50 11.23
N ALA A 12 5.74 9.11 12.35
CA ALA A 12 5.06 8.68 13.56
C ALA A 12 4.31 9.78 14.33
N ALA A 13 4.29 11.03 13.85
CA ALA A 13 3.57 12.12 14.50
C ALA A 13 2.06 11.83 14.61
N GLY A 14 1.51 10.98 13.72
CA GLY A 14 0.11 10.53 13.81
C GLY A 14 -0.91 11.65 13.56
N CYS A 15 -0.57 12.62 12.71
CA CYS A 15 -1.44 13.74 12.39
C CYS A 15 -2.77 13.26 11.79
N LYS A 16 -3.90 13.74 12.31
CA LYS A 16 -5.22 13.52 11.69
C LYS A 16 -5.40 14.50 10.53
N LEU A 17 -5.88 13.98 9.40
CA LEU A 17 -6.22 14.76 8.22
C LEU A 17 -7.59 14.32 7.69
N ARG A 18 -8.24 15.19 6.92
CA ARG A 18 -9.40 14.83 6.11
C ARG A 18 -8.98 14.82 4.65
N LEU A 19 -9.22 13.72 3.98
CA LEU A 19 -9.15 13.66 2.52
C LEU A 19 -10.45 14.28 2.00
N VAL A 20 -10.32 15.24 1.08
CA VAL A 20 -11.44 15.83 0.35
C VAL A 20 -11.71 14.91 -0.85
N VAL A 21 -12.89 14.32 -0.89
CA VAL A 21 -13.30 13.36 -1.91
C VAL A 21 -14.39 13.97 -2.76
N ASP A 22 -14.21 13.94 -4.07
CA ASP A 22 -15.22 14.34 -5.04
C ASP A 22 -15.30 13.31 -6.15
N ASP A 23 -16.52 12.88 -6.47
CA ASP A 23 -16.81 11.82 -7.44
C ASP A 23 -15.96 10.54 -7.27
N GLY A 24 -15.83 10.07 -6.02
CA GLY A 24 -15.04 8.89 -5.68
C GLY A 24 -13.52 9.07 -5.74
N MET A 25 -13.03 10.26 -6.10
CA MET A 25 -11.61 10.59 -6.22
C MET A 25 -11.16 11.53 -5.11
N VAL A 26 -9.97 11.29 -4.56
CA VAL A 26 -9.37 12.24 -3.63
C VAL A 26 -8.80 13.42 -4.43
N VAL A 27 -9.23 14.63 -4.07
CA VAL A 27 -8.86 15.89 -4.73
C VAL A 27 -8.10 16.84 -3.82
N GLY A 28 -7.95 16.51 -2.53
CA GLY A 28 -7.23 17.34 -1.57
C GLY A 28 -7.06 16.68 -0.22
N ALA A 29 -6.25 17.30 0.63
CA ALA A 29 -6.13 16.98 2.04
C ALA A 29 -6.14 18.27 2.87
N GLU A 30 -6.86 18.25 3.98
CA GLU A 30 -6.87 19.33 4.97
C GLU A 30 -6.56 18.79 6.36
N ALA A 31 -6.01 19.64 7.23
CA ALA A 31 -5.74 19.25 8.60
C ALA A 31 -7.05 19.02 9.37
N ALA A 32 -7.10 17.92 10.13
CA ALA A 32 -8.16 17.69 11.11
C ALA A 32 -7.68 18.05 12.52
N MET A 33 -8.63 18.26 13.44
CA MET A 33 -8.34 18.45 14.86
C MET A 33 -7.95 17.12 15.53
N GLY A 34 -6.75 16.63 15.24
CA GLY A 34 -6.17 15.48 15.92
C GLY A 34 -5.47 15.87 17.22
N LYS A 35 -5.32 14.91 18.14
CA LYS A 35 -4.64 15.12 19.43
C LYS A 35 -3.21 15.68 19.26
N ASN A 36 -2.48 15.12 18.30
CA ASN A 36 -1.06 15.44 18.10
C ASN A 36 -0.83 16.67 17.23
N ASN A 37 -1.70 16.93 16.25
CA ASN A 37 -1.48 17.97 15.25
C ASN A 37 -2.42 19.17 15.35
N GLN A 38 -3.53 19.07 16.10
CA GLN A 38 -4.41 20.18 16.48
C GLN A 38 -4.77 21.13 15.31
N GLY A 39 -5.09 20.56 14.14
CA GLY A 39 -5.45 21.37 12.96
C GLY A 39 -4.27 21.83 12.10
N THR A 40 -3.07 21.25 12.28
CA THR A 40 -1.90 21.55 11.44
C THR A 40 -1.39 20.33 10.67
N LEU A 41 -0.76 20.55 9.52
CA LEU A 41 -0.05 19.54 8.74
C LEU A 41 1.26 20.12 8.21
N CYS A 42 2.29 19.27 8.08
CA CYS A 42 3.48 19.62 7.31
C CYS A 42 3.25 19.40 5.80
N LEU A 43 4.21 19.79 4.96
CA LEU A 43 4.16 19.66 3.50
C LEU A 43 3.75 18.26 3.03
N LYS A 44 4.32 17.21 3.65
CA LYS A 44 4.01 15.81 3.30
C LYS A 44 2.55 15.46 3.56
N GLY A 45 1.99 15.89 4.68
CA GLY A 45 0.59 15.61 5.02
C GLY A 45 -0.40 16.39 4.16
N TYR A 46 -0.03 17.59 3.71
CA TYR A 46 -0.89 18.45 2.93
C TYR A 46 -0.91 18.10 1.44
N TYR A 47 0.25 17.75 0.85
CA TYR A 47 0.38 17.50 -0.59
C TYR A 47 0.64 16.04 -0.95
N GLY A 48 1.17 15.24 -0.04
CA GLY A 48 1.62 13.87 -0.32
C GLY A 48 0.52 12.81 -0.37
N TRP A 49 -0.69 13.17 -0.78
CA TRP A 49 -1.80 12.21 -0.92
C TRP A 49 -1.96 11.73 -2.36
N ASP A 50 -1.46 12.47 -3.34
CA ASP A 50 -1.73 12.30 -4.77
C ASP A 50 -1.20 10.99 -5.38
N PHE A 51 -0.21 10.35 -4.75
CA PHE A 51 0.33 9.05 -5.17
C PHE A 51 -0.74 7.94 -5.28
N ILE A 52 -1.88 8.11 -4.61
CA ILE A 52 -3.02 7.20 -4.72
C ILE A 52 -3.61 7.17 -6.14
N ASN A 53 -3.49 8.27 -6.88
CA ASN A 53 -4.06 8.49 -8.21
C ASN A 53 -3.14 8.00 -9.36
N ASP A 54 -2.13 7.16 -9.06
CA ASP A 54 -1.22 6.59 -10.06
C ASP A 54 -0.56 7.67 -10.96
N THR A 55 0.07 8.67 -10.34
CA THR A 55 0.64 9.83 -11.06
C THR A 55 1.75 9.47 -12.06
N GLN A 56 2.36 8.29 -11.92
CA GLN A 56 3.47 7.80 -12.76
C GLN A 56 4.69 8.74 -12.86
N ILE A 57 4.79 9.75 -11.98
CA ILE A 57 5.93 10.68 -11.91
C ILE A 57 7.24 9.91 -11.66
N LEU A 58 7.18 8.89 -10.81
CA LEU A 58 8.34 8.03 -10.50
C LEU A 58 8.13 6.57 -10.90
N THR A 59 6.99 5.99 -10.54
CA THR A 59 6.70 4.58 -10.81
C THR A 59 5.19 4.35 -10.91
N PRO A 60 4.72 3.47 -11.81
CA PRO A 60 3.32 3.09 -11.86
C PRO A 60 2.92 2.30 -10.61
N ARG A 61 1.68 2.49 -10.16
CA ARG A 61 1.06 1.65 -9.15
C ARG A 61 0.89 0.22 -9.69
N LEU A 62 1.12 -0.77 -8.83
CA LEU A 62 0.85 -2.17 -9.15
C LEU A 62 -0.67 -2.38 -9.30
N LYS A 63 -1.10 -2.90 -10.45
CA LYS A 63 -2.53 -3.09 -10.81
C LYS A 63 -2.93 -4.56 -10.93
N THR A 64 -1.97 -5.45 -11.18
CA THR A 64 -2.20 -6.88 -11.36
C THR A 64 -1.18 -7.70 -10.57
N PRO A 65 -1.56 -8.89 -10.08
CA PRO A 65 -0.60 -9.88 -9.64
C PRO A 65 0.36 -10.26 -10.76
N MET A 66 1.59 -10.65 -10.41
CA MET A 66 2.60 -11.02 -11.39
C MET A 66 3.44 -12.22 -10.94
N ILE A 67 3.83 -13.07 -11.89
CA ILE A 67 4.75 -14.20 -11.66
C ILE A 67 5.95 -14.07 -12.60
N ARG A 68 7.13 -14.40 -12.08
CA ARG A 68 8.33 -14.61 -12.89
C ARG A 68 8.64 -16.11 -12.94
N ARG A 69 8.32 -16.77 -14.06
CA ARG A 69 8.43 -18.25 -14.15
C ARG A 69 9.87 -18.76 -14.22
N GLN A 70 10.78 -17.97 -14.79
CA GLN A 70 12.19 -18.32 -14.93
C GLN A 70 13.07 -17.25 -14.30
N ARG A 71 14.10 -17.66 -13.56
CA ARG A 71 15.10 -16.72 -13.02
C ARG A 71 15.77 -15.97 -14.17
N GLY A 72 15.74 -14.63 -14.11
CA GLY A 72 16.21 -13.76 -15.21
C GLY A 72 15.17 -13.50 -16.32
N GLY A 73 14.03 -14.20 -16.32
CA GLY A 73 12.91 -13.94 -17.24
C GLY A 73 12.10 -12.70 -16.85
N LYS A 74 11.03 -12.39 -17.57
CA LYS A 74 10.15 -11.23 -17.30
C LYS A 74 9.16 -11.50 -16.17
N LEU A 75 8.69 -10.43 -15.51
CA LEU A 75 7.47 -10.48 -14.69
C LEU A 75 6.28 -10.36 -15.65
N GLU A 76 5.35 -11.30 -15.54
CA GLU A 76 4.16 -11.38 -16.39
C GLU A 76 2.92 -11.24 -15.51
N ALA A 77 1.94 -10.47 -15.98
CA ALA A 77 0.66 -10.31 -15.28
C ALA A 77 -0.12 -11.63 -15.31
N VAL A 78 -0.71 -11.98 -14.18
CA VAL A 78 -1.52 -13.21 -13.99
C VAL A 78 -2.80 -12.87 -13.22
N SER A 79 -3.74 -13.83 -13.18
CA SER A 79 -4.95 -13.69 -12.36
C SER A 79 -4.64 -13.81 -10.86
N TRP A 80 -5.59 -13.39 -10.02
CA TRP A 80 -5.50 -13.61 -8.58
C TRP A 80 -5.45 -15.09 -8.22
N ASP A 81 -6.29 -15.93 -8.85
CA ASP A 81 -6.32 -17.37 -8.60
C ASP A 81 -4.95 -18.01 -8.89
N GLU A 82 -4.35 -17.70 -10.04
CA GLU A 82 -3.03 -18.23 -10.37
C GLU A 82 -1.96 -17.76 -9.37
N ALA A 83 -1.96 -16.47 -9.00
CA ALA A 83 -0.97 -15.93 -8.07
C ALA A 83 -1.08 -16.56 -6.68
N LEU A 84 -2.30 -16.67 -6.15
CA LEU A 84 -2.56 -17.22 -4.82
C LEU A 84 -2.27 -18.73 -4.78
N ASP A 85 -2.69 -19.49 -5.79
CA ASP A 85 -2.40 -20.91 -5.91
C ASP A 85 -0.90 -21.17 -6.04
N TYR A 86 -0.19 -20.35 -6.83
CA TYR A 86 1.25 -20.46 -6.97
C TYR A 86 1.96 -20.25 -5.63
N VAL A 87 1.61 -19.20 -4.89
CA VAL A 87 2.19 -18.91 -3.57
C VAL A 87 1.88 -20.03 -2.58
N ALA A 88 0.61 -20.45 -2.47
CA ALA A 88 0.19 -21.51 -1.55
C ALA A 88 0.92 -22.84 -1.85
N THR A 89 0.99 -23.22 -3.13
CA THR A 89 1.69 -24.43 -3.57
C THR A 89 3.17 -24.38 -3.24
N ARG A 90 3.84 -23.25 -3.50
CA ARG A 90 5.30 -23.12 -3.26
C ARG A 90 5.63 -23.05 -1.79
N LEU A 91 4.90 -22.28 -1.00
CA LEU A 91 5.08 -22.23 0.46
C LEU A 91 4.77 -23.59 1.10
N GLY A 92 3.71 -24.28 0.65
CA GLY A 92 3.37 -25.63 1.09
C GLY A 92 4.49 -26.64 0.83
N ALA A 93 5.00 -26.68 -0.40
CA ALA A 93 6.10 -27.58 -0.77
C ALA A 93 7.40 -27.29 0.00
N ILE A 94 7.72 -26.01 0.25
CA ILE A 94 8.89 -25.61 1.06
C ILE A 94 8.70 -26.08 2.50
N LYS A 95 7.52 -25.84 3.09
CA LYS A 95 7.18 -26.25 4.45
C LYS A 95 7.27 -27.77 4.62
N GLU A 96 6.71 -28.55 3.69
CA GLU A 96 6.77 -30.02 3.75
C GLU A 96 8.20 -30.56 3.65
N LYS A 97 9.02 -29.95 2.79
CA LYS A 97 10.38 -30.43 2.52
C LYS A 97 11.41 -30.01 3.57
N TYR A 98 11.29 -28.80 4.11
CA TYR A 98 12.33 -28.19 4.95
C TYR A 98 11.83 -27.76 6.35
N GLY A 99 10.56 -27.97 6.66
CA GLY A 99 9.94 -27.52 7.89
C GLY A 99 9.42 -26.06 7.81
N PRO A 100 8.55 -25.66 8.77
CA PRO A 100 7.93 -24.34 8.76
C PRO A 100 8.92 -23.18 8.94
N ASP A 101 10.01 -23.39 9.70
CA ASP A 101 11.01 -22.34 9.98
C ASP A 101 11.88 -21.98 8.77
N ALA A 102 11.72 -22.70 7.65
CA ALA A 102 12.35 -22.36 6.37
C ALA A 102 11.68 -21.15 5.67
N ILE A 103 10.56 -20.65 6.20
CA ILE A 103 9.79 -19.53 5.63
C ILE A 103 9.92 -18.31 6.52
N GLN A 104 10.40 -17.20 5.94
CA GLN A 104 10.44 -15.90 6.59
C GLN A 104 9.28 -15.02 6.09
N THR A 105 8.56 -14.39 7.03
CA THR A 105 7.56 -13.34 6.74
C THR A 105 8.04 -11.99 7.25
N THR A 106 7.54 -10.89 6.70
CA THR A 106 7.83 -9.53 7.18
C THR A 106 6.54 -8.76 7.42
N GLY A 107 6.47 -8.00 8.51
CA GLY A 107 5.45 -6.96 8.68
C GLY A 107 5.75 -5.72 7.83
N SER A 108 4.92 -4.70 7.95
CA SER A 108 5.16 -3.39 7.33
C SER A 108 4.70 -2.27 8.26
N SER A 109 5.62 -1.39 8.68
CA SER A 109 5.29 -0.23 9.53
C SER A 109 4.48 0.86 8.79
N ARG A 110 4.10 0.61 7.54
CA ARG A 110 3.18 1.44 6.73
C ARG A 110 1.81 0.78 6.57
N GLY A 111 1.72 -0.53 6.79
CA GLY A 111 0.45 -1.26 6.88
C GLY A 111 -0.18 -1.11 8.27
N THR A 112 -1.41 -1.59 8.40
CA THR A 112 -2.16 -1.65 9.67
C THR A 112 -2.14 -3.03 10.26
#